data_AF-A0A6L7AA70-F1
#
_entry.id   AF-A0A6L7AA70-F1
#
_cell.length_a   1.000
_cell.length_b   1.000
_cell.length_c   1.000
_cell.angle_alpha   90.00
_cell.angle_beta   90.00
_cell.angle_gamma   90.00
#
_symmetry.space_group_name_H-M   'P 1'
#
loop_
_entity.id
_entity.type
_entity.pdbx_description
1 polymer ?
#
loop_
_entity_poly.entity_id
_entity_poly.type
_entity_poly.pdbx_seq_one_letter_code
_entity_poly.pdbx_strand_id
1 'polypeptide(L)'
;ISGPMVVVKVGIIVVFGFAMIPHWNFANITAFPQASVFFRDVLLTIPFCFFSAVFIQVLNPMNIAYRKREADKVLATRLALRTHRISYVTLIAVILFFAFSFTFSISHEEAVSAFEQNISALALAAQVIPGHIIHITSTVLNIFAVLTAFFGIYLGFHEAIKGIILNLLSRIIDTKKINSRVLTLAICAFIVITLTIWVSFRVSVLVFFQLGSPLYGIVSCLIPFFLIYKVAQLEK
;
A
#
# COMPACT_ATOMS: atom_id res chain seq x y z
N ILE A 1 18.57 -1.83 1.74
CA ILE A 1 18.21 -1.15 3.01
C ILE A 1 16.78 -1.50 3.45
N SER A 2 15.78 -1.55 2.55
CA SER A 2 14.39 -1.87 2.92
C SER A 2 14.06 -3.36 3.17
N GLY A 3 14.86 -4.30 2.67
CA GLY A 3 14.59 -5.75 2.76
C GLY A 3 14.32 -6.26 4.20
N PRO A 4 15.19 -5.99 5.18
CA PRO A 4 14.97 -6.41 6.57
C PRO A 4 13.67 -5.88 7.18
N MET A 5 13.29 -4.63 6.87
CA MET A 5 12.05 -4.03 7.37
C MET A 5 10.80 -4.74 6.85
N VAL A 6 10.83 -5.21 5.60
CA VAL A 6 9.71 -5.97 5.02
C VAL A 6 9.59 -7.34 5.68
N VAL A 7 10.71 -8.04 5.87
CA VAL A 7 10.72 -9.36 6.53
C VAL A 7 10.16 -9.27 7.95
N VAL A 8 10.57 -8.25 8.73
CA VAL A 8 10.07 -8.03 10.09
C VAL A 8 8.55 -7.80 10.09
N LYS A 9 8.03 -6.97 9.16
CA LYS A 9 6.58 -6.70 9.08
C LYS A 9 5.77 -7.94 8.74
N VAL A 10 6.18 -8.66 7.69
CA VAL A 10 5.52 -9.91 7.29
C VAL A 10 5.57 -10.91 8.44
N GLY A 11 6.73 -11.05 9.10
CA GLY A 11 6.90 -11.92 10.26
C GLY A 11 5.94 -11.58 11.39
N ILE A 12 5.79 -10.30 11.75
CA ILE A 12 4.87 -9.90 12.82
C ILE A 12 3.41 -10.12 12.42
N ILE A 13 3.01 -9.84 11.17
CA ILE A 13 1.63 -10.13 10.71
C ILE A 13 1.33 -11.62 10.82
N VAL A 14 2.28 -12.47 10.43
CA VAL A 14 2.15 -13.93 10.56
C VAL A 14 2.05 -14.34 12.03
N VAL A 15 2.93 -13.82 12.90
CA VAL A 15 2.89 -14.09 14.34
C VAL A 15 1.56 -13.66 14.96
N PHE A 16 1.05 -12.49 14.59
CA PHE A 16 -0.25 -12.00 15.05
C PHE A 16 -1.38 -12.91 14.59
N GLY A 17 -1.39 -13.32 13.31
CA GLY A 17 -2.38 -14.27 12.80
C GLY A 17 -2.40 -15.57 13.61
N PHE A 18 -1.23 -16.15 13.90
CA PHE A 18 -1.14 -17.35 14.75
C PHE A 18 -1.53 -17.10 16.21
N ALA A 19 -1.12 -15.98 16.80
CA ALA A 19 -1.42 -15.63 18.19
C ALA A 19 -2.92 -15.34 18.43
N MET A 20 -3.66 -15.02 17.37
CA MET A 20 -5.10 -14.83 17.41
C MET A 20 -5.88 -16.15 17.37
N ILE A 21 -5.30 -17.27 16.89
CA ILE A 21 -5.97 -18.59 16.80
C ILE A 21 -6.65 -19.02 18.11
N PRO A 22 -6.01 -18.93 19.29
CA PRO A 22 -6.65 -19.32 20.55
C PRO A 22 -7.86 -18.46 20.92
N HIS A 23 -7.99 -17.26 20.34
CA HIS A 23 -9.07 -16.30 20.60
C HIS A 23 -10.18 -16.38 19.56
N TRP A 24 -10.13 -17.35 18.63
CA TRP A 24 -11.17 -17.52 17.62
C TRP A 24 -12.50 -17.90 18.26
N ASN A 25 -13.50 -17.07 18.00
CA ASN A 25 -14.87 -17.30 18.39
C ASN A 25 -15.76 -17.33 17.14
N PHE A 26 -16.22 -18.52 16.76
CA PHE A 26 -17.11 -18.69 15.62
C PHE A 26 -18.50 -18.05 15.83
N ALA A 27 -18.85 -17.67 17.06
CA ALA A 27 -20.05 -16.87 17.32
C ALA A 27 -19.96 -15.44 16.73
N ASN A 28 -18.75 -14.97 16.40
CA ASN A 28 -18.56 -13.70 15.68
C ASN A 28 -19.05 -13.78 14.23
N ILE A 29 -19.28 -14.98 13.69
CA ILE A 29 -19.90 -15.16 12.36
C ILE A 29 -21.40 -14.93 12.51
N THR A 30 -21.84 -13.75 12.08
CA THR A 30 -23.27 -13.40 12.06
C THR A 30 -24.00 -14.14 10.94
N ALA A 31 -25.34 -14.17 11.05
CA ALA A 31 -26.19 -14.72 9.99
C ALA A 31 -25.91 -14.03 8.65
N PHE A 32 -26.01 -14.79 7.55
CA PHE A 32 -25.72 -14.26 6.23
C PHE A 32 -26.60 -13.03 5.96
N PRO A 33 -26.01 -11.88 5.63
CA PRO A 33 -26.76 -10.64 5.42
C PRO A 33 -27.68 -10.76 4.21
N GLN A 34 -28.70 -9.89 4.14
CA GLN A 34 -29.55 -9.82 2.96
C GLN A 34 -28.70 -9.63 1.70
N ALA A 35 -29.02 -10.37 0.63
CA ALA A 35 -28.20 -10.41 -0.59
C ALA A 35 -27.92 -9.01 -1.16
N SER A 36 -28.89 -8.10 -1.11
CA SER A 36 -28.75 -6.71 -1.54
C SER A 36 -27.66 -5.94 -0.77
N VAL A 37 -27.62 -6.10 0.56
CA VAL A 37 -26.61 -5.48 1.43
C VAL A 37 -25.25 -6.10 1.17
N PHE A 38 -25.19 -7.43 1.08
CA PHE A 38 -23.96 -8.15 0.77
C PHE A 38 -23.31 -7.66 -0.54
N PHE A 39 -24.08 -7.63 -1.64
CA PHE A 39 -23.54 -7.20 -2.94
C PHE A 39 -23.11 -5.73 -2.93
N ARG A 40 -23.86 -4.85 -2.23
CA ARG A 40 -23.47 -3.46 -2.06
C ARG A 40 -22.12 -3.35 -1.34
N ASP A 41 -21.97 -4.02 -0.20
CA ASP A 41 -20.78 -3.89 0.63
C ASP A 41 -19.55 -4.54 -0.02
N VAL A 42 -19.74 -5.68 -0.69
CA VAL A 42 -18.70 -6.33 -1.50
C VAL A 42 -18.26 -5.42 -2.65
N LEU A 43 -19.21 -4.86 -3.41
CA LEU A 43 -18.89 -3.98 -4.54
C LEU A 43 -18.15 -2.73 -4.07
N LEU A 44 -18.55 -2.16 -2.93
CA LEU A 44 -17.85 -1.02 -2.34
C LEU A 44 -16.46 -1.40 -1.84
N THR A 45 -16.25 -2.61 -1.30
CA THR A 45 -14.97 -3.02 -0.69
C THR A 45 -13.95 -3.54 -1.71
N ILE A 46 -14.38 -4.14 -2.82
CA ILE A 46 -13.51 -4.70 -3.86
C ILE A 46 -12.42 -3.72 -4.33
N PRO A 47 -12.73 -2.45 -4.67
CA PRO A 47 -11.71 -1.48 -5.06
C PRO A 47 -10.64 -1.29 -3.99
N PHE A 48 -11.03 -1.15 -2.71
CA PHE A 48 -10.08 -0.98 -1.61
C PHE A 48 -9.19 -2.21 -1.43
N CYS A 49 -9.78 -3.40 -1.49
CA CYS A 49 -9.04 -4.65 -1.40
C CYS A 49 -8.01 -4.75 -2.54
N PHE A 50 -8.45 -4.49 -3.78
CA PHE A 50 -7.58 -4.50 -4.94
C PHE A 50 -6.42 -3.48 -4.81
N PHE A 51 -6.70 -2.22 -4.51
CA PHE A 51 -5.64 -1.20 -4.40
C PHE A 51 -4.72 -1.40 -3.21
N SER A 52 -5.19 -1.97 -2.11
CA SER A 52 -4.33 -2.29 -0.96
C SER A 52 -3.32 -3.40 -1.28
N ALA A 53 -3.67 -4.31 -2.20
CA ALA A 53 -2.82 -5.40 -2.63
C ALA A 53 -1.91 -5.07 -3.83
N VAL A 54 -2.15 -3.95 -4.53
CA VAL A 54 -1.43 -3.60 -5.76
C VAL A 54 -0.20 -2.73 -5.48
N PHE A 55 0.98 -3.22 -5.87
CA PHE A 55 2.27 -2.53 -5.68
C PHE A 55 2.96 -2.17 -7.02
N ILE A 56 2.23 -1.47 -7.91
CA ILE A 56 2.75 -1.07 -9.25
C ILE A 56 4.05 -0.26 -9.15
N GLN A 57 4.18 0.54 -8.10
CA GLN A 57 5.29 1.49 -7.92
C GLN A 57 6.66 0.79 -7.80
N VAL A 58 6.66 -0.49 -7.42
CA VAL A 58 7.88 -1.30 -7.25
C VAL A 58 8.28 -2.00 -8.57
N LEU A 59 7.37 -2.13 -9.54
CA LEU A 59 7.61 -2.88 -10.78
C LEU A 59 8.75 -2.29 -11.61
N ASN A 60 8.80 -0.96 -11.76
CA ASN A 60 9.84 -0.29 -12.55
C ASN A 60 11.24 -0.44 -11.93
N PRO A 61 11.47 -0.07 -10.65
CA PRO A 61 12.75 -0.29 -9.99
C PRO A 61 13.19 -1.76 -9.98
N MET A 62 12.25 -2.70 -9.79
CA MET A 62 12.52 -4.12 -9.82
C MET A 62 13.00 -4.57 -11.20
N ASN A 63 12.30 -4.20 -12.27
CA ASN A 63 12.69 -4.54 -13.64
C ASN A 63 14.06 -3.93 -14.01
N ILE A 64 14.33 -2.70 -13.58
CA ILE A 64 15.64 -2.05 -13.77
C ILE A 64 16.73 -2.83 -13.01
N ALA A 65 16.48 -3.25 -11.77
CA ALA A 65 17.44 -3.99 -10.97
C ALA A 65 17.79 -5.36 -11.58
N TYR A 66 16.78 -6.11 -12.06
CA TYR A 66 17.02 -7.38 -12.75
C TYR A 66 17.75 -7.18 -14.10
N ARG A 67 17.39 -6.15 -14.87
CA ARG A 67 18.08 -5.81 -16.13
C ARG A 67 19.52 -5.32 -15.95
N LYS A 68 19.90 -4.86 -14.76
CA LYS A 68 21.30 -4.50 -14.43
C LYS A 68 22.13 -5.71 -14.04
N ARG A 69 21.50 -6.78 -13.54
CA ARG A 69 22.18 -8.02 -13.12
C ARG A 69 22.32 -9.02 -14.25
N GLU A 70 21.32 -9.09 -15.13
CA GLU A 70 21.24 -10.06 -16.22
C GLU A 70 21.46 -9.37 -17.56
N ALA A 71 22.37 -9.91 -18.39
CA ALA A 71 22.65 -9.40 -19.73
C ALA A 71 21.53 -9.71 -20.74
N ASP A 72 20.86 -10.87 -20.58
CA ASP A 72 19.72 -11.26 -21.41
C ASP A 72 18.43 -10.58 -20.92
N LYS A 73 17.85 -9.75 -21.80
CA LYS A 73 16.60 -9.00 -21.55
C LYS A 73 15.39 -9.91 -21.34
N VAL A 74 15.34 -11.05 -22.02
CA VAL A 74 14.21 -12.00 -21.93
C VAL A 74 14.26 -12.74 -20.60
N LEU A 75 15.46 -13.22 -20.22
CA LEU A 75 15.68 -13.86 -18.93
C LEU A 75 15.42 -12.89 -17.76
N ALA A 76 15.91 -11.65 -17.84
CA ALA A 76 15.69 -10.62 -16.82
C ALA A 76 14.19 -10.37 -16.56
N THR A 77 13.41 -10.24 -17.65
CA THR A 77 11.96 -10.04 -17.57
C THR A 77 11.26 -11.25 -16.95
N ARG A 78 11.62 -12.46 -17.37
CA ARG A 78 11.03 -13.70 -16.84
C ARG A 78 11.29 -13.86 -15.35
N LEU A 79 12.52 -13.58 -14.90
CA LEU A 79 12.89 -13.63 -13.48
C LEU A 79 12.11 -12.59 -12.67
N ALA A 80 12.01 -11.35 -13.16
CA ALA A 80 11.23 -10.31 -12.50
C ALA A 80 9.76 -10.69 -12.36
N LEU A 81 9.14 -11.23 -13.42
CA LEU A 81 7.75 -11.71 -13.38
C LEU A 81 7.55 -12.88 -12.40
N ARG A 82 8.48 -13.84 -12.37
CA ARG A 82 8.43 -14.98 -11.45
C ARG A 82 8.54 -14.52 -10.01
N THR A 83 9.51 -13.66 -9.70
CA THR A 83 9.70 -13.09 -8.36
C THR A 83 8.48 -12.29 -7.93
N HIS A 84 7.92 -11.47 -8.83
CA HIS A 84 6.69 -10.72 -8.56
C HIS A 84 5.52 -11.64 -8.22
N ARG A 85 5.29 -12.70 -9.03
CA ARG A 85 4.20 -13.65 -8.81
C ARG A 85 4.31 -14.35 -7.46
N ILE A 86 5.50 -14.86 -7.12
CA ILE A 86 5.72 -15.52 -5.83
C ILE A 86 5.49 -14.54 -4.69
N SER A 87 6.04 -13.33 -4.78
CA SER A 87 5.89 -12.31 -3.75
C SER A 87 4.43 -11.92 -3.54
N TYR A 88 3.67 -11.79 -4.63
CA TYR A 88 2.25 -11.46 -4.60
C TYR A 88 1.42 -12.59 -3.95
N VAL A 89 1.64 -13.85 -4.34
CA VAL A 89 0.94 -15.00 -3.74
C VAL A 89 1.24 -15.11 -2.24
N THR A 90 2.50 -14.99 -1.84
CA THR A 90 2.88 -15.00 -0.42
C THR A 90 2.22 -13.86 0.35
N LEU A 91 2.20 -12.66 -0.23
CA LEU A 91 1.57 -11.49 0.41
C LEU A 91 0.06 -11.69 0.61
N ILE A 92 -0.65 -12.12 -0.44
CA ILE A 92 -2.09 -12.40 -0.36
C ILE A 92 -2.39 -13.49 0.66
N ALA A 93 -1.61 -14.58 0.68
CA ALA A 93 -1.79 -15.66 1.65
C ALA A 93 -1.66 -15.15 3.10
N VAL A 94 -0.64 -14.34 3.39
CA VAL A 94 -0.43 -13.75 4.73
C VAL A 94 -1.55 -12.78 5.10
N ILE A 95 -1.97 -11.91 4.18
CA ILE A 95 -3.05 -10.96 4.42
C ILE A 95 -4.37 -11.68 4.68
N LEU A 96 -4.72 -12.68 3.86
CA LEU A 96 -5.96 -13.45 4.05
C LEU A 96 -5.93 -14.23 5.36
N PHE A 97 -4.81 -14.87 5.70
CA PHE A 97 -4.66 -15.57 6.96
C PHE A 97 -4.86 -14.64 8.17
N PHE A 98 -4.24 -13.45 8.15
CA PHE A 98 -4.45 -12.44 9.18
C PHE A 98 -5.89 -11.94 9.21
N ALA A 99 -6.49 -11.67 8.05
CA ALA A 99 -7.88 -11.19 7.96
C ALA A 99 -8.88 -12.20 8.55
N PHE A 100 -8.76 -13.49 8.21
CA PHE A 100 -9.60 -14.53 8.82
C PHE A 100 -9.39 -14.61 10.33
N SER A 101 -8.12 -14.61 10.76
CA SER A 101 -7.79 -14.66 12.19
C SER A 101 -8.37 -13.48 12.96
N PHE A 102 -8.33 -12.29 12.34
CA PHE A 102 -8.91 -11.07 12.86
C PHE A 102 -10.43 -11.14 12.95
N THR A 103 -11.10 -11.53 11.86
CA THR A 103 -12.56 -11.68 11.81
C THR A 103 -13.09 -12.69 12.84
N PHE A 104 -12.35 -13.77 13.12
CA PHE A 104 -12.78 -14.74 14.11
C PHE A 104 -12.53 -14.29 15.55
N SER A 105 -11.57 -13.41 15.80
CA SER A 105 -11.22 -13.01 17.17
C SER A 105 -11.88 -11.72 17.64
N ILE A 106 -12.23 -10.82 16.71
CA ILE A 106 -12.78 -9.49 17.02
C ILE A 106 -14.28 -9.47 16.77
N SER A 107 -15.05 -8.91 17.72
CA SER A 107 -16.50 -8.73 17.55
C SER A 107 -16.84 -7.57 16.62
N HIS A 108 -18.05 -7.56 16.04
CA HIS A 108 -18.49 -6.47 15.17
C HIS A 108 -18.48 -5.10 15.86
N GLU A 109 -18.90 -5.03 17.13
CA GLU A 109 -18.96 -3.78 17.89
C GLU A 109 -17.56 -3.20 18.17
N GLU A 110 -16.59 -4.06 18.50
CA GLU A 110 -15.18 -3.66 18.65
C GLU A 110 -14.60 -3.17 17.32
N ALA A 111 -14.93 -3.83 16.21
CA ALA A 111 -14.48 -3.41 14.89
C ALA A 111 -15.05 -2.04 14.47
N VAL A 112 -16.33 -1.78 14.74
CA VAL A 112 -17.00 -0.50 14.42
C VAL A 112 -16.46 0.63 15.30
N SER A 113 -16.31 0.41 16.60
CA SER A 113 -15.76 1.43 17.50
C SER A 113 -14.31 1.77 17.15
N ALA A 114 -13.48 0.78 16.83
CA ALA A 114 -12.12 0.99 16.36
C ALA A 114 -12.09 1.76 15.03
N PHE A 115 -13.03 1.49 14.13
CA PHE A 115 -13.17 2.19 12.86
C PHE A 115 -13.52 3.67 13.04
N GLU A 116 -14.49 3.99 13.92
CA GLU A 116 -14.86 5.37 14.25
C GLU A 116 -13.70 6.15 14.90
N GLN A 117 -12.92 5.47 15.74
CA GLN A 117 -11.75 6.03 16.42
C GLN A 117 -10.49 6.06 15.55
N ASN A 118 -10.55 5.60 14.30
CA ASN A 118 -9.40 5.51 13.38
C ASN A 118 -8.23 4.67 13.95
N ILE A 119 -8.55 3.64 14.74
CA ILE A 119 -7.58 2.70 15.29
C ILE A 119 -7.22 1.67 14.23
N SER A 120 -5.92 1.42 14.04
CA SER A 120 -5.46 0.42 13.08
C SER A 120 -5.83 -1.01 13.50
N ALA A 121 -6.10 -1.89 12.54
CA ALA A 121 -6.41 -3.30 12.79
C ALA A 121 -5.30 -4.00 13.60
N LEU A 122 -4.02 -3.67 13.37
CA LEU A 122 -2.89 -4.24 14.11
C LEU A 122 -2.84 -3.78 15.57
N ALA A 123 -3.24 -2.53 15.84
CA ALA A 123 -3.37 -2.04 17.20
C ALA A 123 -4.53 -2.73 17.94
N LEU A 124 -5.66 -2.94 17.26
CA LEU A 124 -6.80 -3.67 17.81
C LEU A 124 -6.47 -5.15 18.08
N ALA A 125 -5.80 -5.81 17.13
CA ALA A 125 -5.33 -7.18 17.29
C ALA A 125 -4.39 -7.35 18.50
N ALA A 126 -3.56 -6.34 18.78
CA ALA A 126 -2.69 -6.35 19.95
C ALA A 126 -3.44 -6.20 21.28
N GLN A 127 -4.64 -5.63 21.29
CA GLN A 127 -5.45 -5.51 22.50
C GLN A 127 -6.08 -6.83 22.93
N VAL A 128 -6.34 -7.73 21.98
CA VAL A 128 -6.97 -9.03 22.26
C VAL A 128 -5.97 -10.07 22.76
N ILE A 129 -4.68 -9.92 22.44
CA ILE A 129 -3.66 -10.88 22.88
C ILE A 129 -3.04 -10.40 24.20
N PRO A 130 -3.14 -11.17 25.29
CA PRO A 130 -2.59 -10.77 26.59
C PRO A 130 -1.06 -10.71 26.56
N GLY A 131 -0.49 -9.56 26.92
CA GLY A 131 0.96 -9.42 27.15
C GLY A 131 1.52 -8.04 26.81
N HIS A 132 2.26 -7.45 27.74
CA HIS A 132 2.86 -6.11 27.57
C HIS A 132 3.84 -6.05 26.38
N ILE A 133 4.51 -7.17 26.07
CA ILE A 133 5.45 -7.30 24.95
C ILE A 133 4.73 -7.12 23.59
N ILE A 134 3.46 -7.52 23.50
CA ILE A 134 2.69 -7.51 22.24
C ILE A 134 2.25 -6.09 21.89
N HIS A 135 1.85 -5.30 22.89
CA HIS A 135 1.53 -3.88 22.72
C HIS A 135 2.73 -3.05 22.25
N ILE A 136 3.91 -3.29 22.85
CA ILE A 136 5.15 -2.62 22.44
C ILE A 136 5.51 -3.03 21.01
N THR A 137 5.46 -4.33 20.71
CA THR A 137 5.78 -4.86 19.37
C THR A 137 4.82 -4.31 18.30
N SER A 138 3.52 -4.19 18.61
CA SER A 138 2.51 -3.61 17.71
C SER A 138 2.76 -2.11 17.46
N THR A 139 3.07 -1.35 18.51
CA THR A 139 3.35 0.09 18.39
C THR A 139 4.60 0.32 17.54
N VAL A 140 5.68 -0.41 17.82
CA VAL A 140 6.92 -0.37 17.04
C VAL A 140 6.65 -0.76 15.58
N LEU A 141 5.89 -1.84 15.36
CA LEU A 141 5.46 -2.23 14.01
C LEU A 141 4.71 -1.10 13.32
N ASN A 142 3.72 -0.48 13.99
CA ASN A 142 2.91 0.56 13.39
C ASN A 142 3.76 1.77 12.96
N ILE A 143 4.73 2.18 13.78
CA ILE A 143 5.68 3.25 13.43
C ILE A 143 6.51 2.86 12.19
N PHE A 144 7.12 1.67 12.19
CA PHE A 144 7.89 1.21 11.04
C PHE A 144 7.01 0.98 9.80
N ALA A 145 5.76 0.54 9.98
CA ALA A 145 4.75 0.37 8.95
C ALA A 145 4.54 1.69 8.22
N VAL A 146 4.18 2.73 8.97
CA VAL A 146 3.96 4.08 8.46
C VAL A 146 5.22 4.64 7.82
N LEU A 147 6.39 4.54 8.46
CA LEU A 147 7.63 5.09 7.91
C LEU A 147 8.02 4.45 6.57
N THR A 148 8.00 3.11 6.45
CA THR A 148 8.36 2.48 5.16
C THR A 148 7.31 2.75 4.09
N ALA A 149 6.01 2.78 4.44
CA ALA A 149 4.96 3.12 3.49
C ALA A 149 5.13 4.56 2.99
N PHE A 150 5.40 5.49 3.90
CA PHE A 150 5.71 6.88 3.59
C PHE A 150 6.91 6.97 2.65
N PHE A 151 8.06 6.39 2.98
CA PHE A 151 9.24 6.44 2.12
C PHE A 151 9.02 5.77 0.76
N GLY A 152 8.28 4.66 0.70
CA GLY A 152 7.96 3.97 -0.54
C GLY A 152 7.19 4.84 -1.52
N ILE A 153 6.13 5.50 -1.04
CA ILE A 153 5.30 6.40 -1.85
C ILE A 153 6.04 7.72 -2.12
N TYR A 154 6.72 8.26 -1.11
CA TYR A 154 7.45 9.52 -1.19
C TYR A 154 8.50 9.51 -2.30
N LEU A 155 9.28 8.41 -2.43
CA LEU A 155 10.29 8.32 -3.48
C LEU A 155 9.66 8.38 -4.88
N GLY A 156 8.58 7.61 -5.12
CA GLY A 156 7.86 7.64 -6.39
C GLY A 156 7.22 9.01 -6.68
N PHE A 157 6.64 9.63 -5.66
CA PHE A 157 6.04 10.96 -5.77
C PHE A 157 7.08 12.05 -6.05
N HIS A 158 8.21 12.03 -5.34
CA HIS A 158 9.32 12.94 -5.55
C HIS A 158 9.91 12.79 -6.96
N GLU A 159 10.09 11.56 -7.45
CA GLU A 159 10.54 11.31 -8.84
C GLU A 159 9.53 11.83 -9.87
N ALA A 160 8.23 11.62 -9.65
CA ALA A 160 7.18 12.10 -10.53
C ALA A 160 7.14 13.64 -10.60
N ILE A 161 7.14 14.33 -9.45
CA ILE A 161 7.17 15.80 -9.41
C ILE A 161 8.45 16.32 -10.06
N LYS A 162 9.61 15.73 -9.74
CA LYS A 162 10.88 16.14 -10.33
C LYS A 162 10.85 16.00 -11.85
N GLY A 163 10.30 14.90 -12.38
CA GLY A 163 10.12 14.69 -13.82
C GLY A 163 9.21 15.74 -14.46
N ILE A 164 8.06 16.03 -13.84
CA ILE A 164 7.11 17.05 -14.31
C ILE A 164 7.76 18.43 -14.34
N ILE A 165 8.39 18.84 -13.23
CA ILE A 165 9.04 20.15 -13.12
C ILE A 165 10.19 20.27 -14.12
N LEU A 166 11.03 19.25 -14.26
CA LEU A 166 12.12 19.28 -15.24
C LEU A 166 11.60 19.38 -16.68
N ASN A 167 10.52 18.67 -17.03
CA ASN A 167 9.91 18.73 -18.35
C ASN A 167 9.26 20.10 -18.65
N LEU A 168 8.67 20.75 -17.63
CA LEU A 168 8.14 22.12 -17.75
C LEU A 168 9.27 23.14 -17.88
N LEU A 169 10.27 23.05 -17.00
CA LEU A 169 11.40 23.97 -17.00
C LEU A 169 12.27 23.82 -18.25
N SER A 170 12.44 22.61 -18.79
CA SER A 170 13.20 22.39 -20.02
C SER A 170 12.58 23.06 -21.25
N ARG A 171 11.28 23.42 -21.19
CA ARG A 171 10.61 24.18 -22.26
C ARG A 171 10.89 25.68 -22.20
N ILE A 172 11.40 26.19 -21.07
CA ILE A 172 11.52 27.64 -20.80
C ILE A 172 12.98 28.03 -20.50
N ILE A 173 13.75 27.14 -19.87
CA ILE A 173 15.11 27.37 -19.39
C ILE A 173 15.98 26.17 -19.77
N ASP A 174 17.24 26.46 -20.14
CA ASP A 174 18.25 25.46 -20.43
C ASP A 174 18.54 24.59 -19.18
N THR A 175 18.26 23.29 -19.28
CA THR A 175 18.28 22.34 -18.14
C THR A 175 19.63 22.28 -17.41
N LYS A 176 20.72 22.67 -18.07
CA LYS A 176 22.08 22.74 -17.49
C LYS A 176 22.24 23.82 -16.42
N LYS A 177 21.36 24.83 -16.35
CA LYS A 177 21.40 25.89 -15.33
C LYS A 177 20.64 25.55 -14.05
N ILE A 178 19.90 24.43 -14.02
CA ILE A 178 19.05 24.06 -12.89
C ILE A 178 19.88 23.32 -11.85
N ASN A 179 20.02 23.91 -10.66
CA ASN A 179 20.68 23.25 -9.55
C ASN A 179 19.80 22.12 -8.99
N SER A 180 20.18 20.86 -9.27
CA SER A 180 19.41 19.70 -8.82
C SER A 180 19.26 19.60 -7.31
N ARG A 181 20.20 20.15 -6.51
CA ARG A 181 20.08 20.12 -5.03
C ARG A 181 19.00 21.07 -4.54
N VAL A 182 18.95 22.28 -5.10
CA VAL A 182 17.92 23.27 -4.78
C VAL A 182 16.55 22.79 -5.22
N LEU A 183 16.45 22.19 -6.41
CA LEU A 183 15.19 21.62 -6.91
C LEU A 183 14.67 20.51 -5.99
N THR A 184 15.53 19.57 -5.59
CA THR A 184 15.13 18.51 -4.65
C THR A 184 14.72 19.09 -3.30
N LEU A 185 15.48 20.03 -2.74
CA LEU A 185 15.14 20.66 -1.46
C LEU A 185 13.78 21.39 -1.54
N ALA A 186 13.51 22.10 -2.62
CA ALA A 186 12.26 22.81 -2.85
C ALA A 186 11.07 21.83 -2.96
N ILE A 187 11.23 20.72 -3.68
CA ILE A 187 10.20 19.66 -3.77
C ILE A 187 9.96 19.05 -2.38
N CYS A 188 11.01 18.74 -1.62
CA CYS A 188 10.87 18.23 -0.25
C CYS A 188 10.10 19.20 0.65
N ALA A 189 10.48 20.48 0.64
CA ALA A 189 9.82 21.51 1.44
C ALA A 189 8.34 21.65 1.05
N PHE A 190 8.04 21.67 -0.25
CA PHE A 190 6.67 21.71 -0.76
C PHE A 190 5.84 20.52 -0.24
N ILE A 191 6.36 19.29 -0.36
CA ILE A 191 5.68 18.07 0.11
C ILE A 191 5.38 18.17 1.61
N VAL A 192 6.37 18.54 2.43
CA VAL A 192 6.21 18.63 3.88
C VAL A 192 5.19 19.70 4.28
N ILE A 193 5.23 20.88 3.65
CA ILE A 193 4.28 21.97 3.92
C ILE A 193 2.86 21.52 3.55
N THR A 194 2.66 20.95 2.36
CA THR A 194 1.34 20.46 1.92
C THR A 194 0.80 19.38 2.86
N LEU A 195 1.64 18.42 3.29
CA LEU A 195 1.23 17.39 4.24
C LEU A 195 0.90 17.98 5.62
N THR A 196 1.66 18.97 6.10
CA THR A 196 1.43 19.62 7.39
C THR A 196 0.10 20.38 7.40
N ILE A 197 -0.16 21.14 6.32
CA ILE A 197 -1.44 21.81 6.11
C ILE A 197 -2.57 20.78 6.10
N TRP A 198 -2.40 19.68 5.36
CA TRP A 198 -3.40 18.62 5.26
C TRP A 198 -3.73 17.99 6.61
N VAL A 199 -2.73 17.61 7.40
CA VAL A 199 -2.91 17.03 8.75
C VAL A 199 -3.65 18.00 9.67
N SER A 200 -3.42 19.31 9.52
CA SER A 200 -4.09 20.34 10.32
C SER A 200 -5.61 20.39 10.10
N PHE A 201 -6.11 19.95 8.93
CA PHE A 201 -7.55 19.90 8.64
C PHE A 201 -8.27 18.71 9.29
N ARG A 202 -7.56 17.76 9.93
CA ARG A 202 -8.12 16.56 10.59
C ARG A 202 -9.15 15.80 9.74
N VAL A 203 -9.00 15.81 8.42
CA VAL A 203 -9.87 15.06 7.52
C VAL A 203 -9.69 13.57 7.79
N SER A 204 -10.78 12.83 7.93
CA SER A 204 -10.73 11.39 8.11
C SER A 204 -10.01 10.73 6.92
N VAL A 205 -9.01 9.92 7.23
CA VAL A 205 -8.23 9.14 6.25
C VAL A 205 -9.16 8.25 5.42
N LEU A 206 -10.25 7.76 6.02
CA LEU A 206 -11.25 6.93 5.37
C LEU A 206 -11.91 7.62 4.18
N VAL A 207 -12.37 8.87 4.35
CA VAL A 207 -13.04 9.63 3.29
C VAL A 207 -12.07 9.84 2.12
N PHE A 208 -10.80 10.11 2.42
CA PHE A 208 -9.77 10.22 1.40
C PHE A 208 -9.55 8.90 0.66
N PHE A 209 -9.49 7.76 1.36
CA PHE A 209 -9.41 6.46 0.70
C PHE A 209 -10.66 6.20 -0.16
N GLN A 210 -11.85 6.58 0.30
CA GLN A 210 -13.11 6.37 -0.42
C GLN A 210 -13.19 7.15 -1.73
N LEU A 211 -12.66 8.37 -1.75
CA LEU A 211 -12.61 9.20 -2.97
C LEU A 211 -11.39 8.85 -3.84
N GLY A 212 -10.27 8.53 -3.21
CA GLY A 212 -8.99 8.24 -3.88
C GLY A 212 -8.96 6.87 -4.55
N SER A 213 -9.64 5.87 -3.99
CA SER A 213 -9.68 4.51 -4.53
C SER A 213 -10.30 4.43 -5.94
N PRO A 214 -11.50 5.00 -6.20
CA PRO A 214 -12.05 5.08 -7.55
C PRO A 214 -11.16 5.86 -8.53
N LEU A 215 -10.61 7.00 -8.11
CA LEU A 215 -9.71 7.80 -8.94
C LEU A 215 -8.45 7.03 -9.31
N TYR A 216 -7.80 6.39 -8.33
CA TYR A 216 -6.61 5.58 -8.56
C TYR A 216 -6.93 4.39 -9.46
N GLY A 217 -8.10 3.77 -9.32
CA GLY A 217 -8.55 2.68 -10.19
C GLY A 217 -8.77 3.09 -11.62
N ILE A 218 -9.46 4.21 -11.83
CA ILE A 218 -9.65 4.78 -13.17
C ILE A 218 -8.28 5.11 -13.76
N VAL A 219 -7.42 5.83 -13.05
CA VAL A 219 -6.10 6.22 -13.58
C VAL A 219 -5.22 4.99 -13.86
N SER A 220 -5.16 4.03 -12.94
CA SER A 220 -4.29 2.85 -13.04
C SER A 220 -4.78 1.79 -14.02
N CYS A 221 -6.09 1.65 -14.26
CA CYS A 221 -6.62 0.69 -15.22
C CYS A 221 -6.79 1.30 -16.62
N LEU A 222 -7.21 2.56 -16.70
CA LEU A 222 -7.62 3.21 -17.94
C LEU A 222 -6.40 3.76 -18.71
N ILE A 223 -5.33 4.21 -18.02
CA ILE A 223 -4.08 4.63 -18.68
C ILE A 223 -3.37 3.46 -19.39
N PRO A 224 -3.13 2.29 -18.76
CA PRO A 224 -2.53 1.15 -19.45
C PRO A 224 -3.40 0.63 -20.58
N PHE A 225 -4.73 0.59 -20.40
CA PHE A 225 -5.66 0.20 -21.45
C PHE A 225 -5.55 1.11 -22.68
N PHE A 226 -5.56 2.43 -22.48
CA PHE A 226 -5.36 3.38 -23.57
C PHE A 226 -3.96 3.29 -24.19
N LEU A 227 -2.91 3.05 -23.39
CA LEU A 227 -1.55 2.88 -23.90
C LEU A 227 -1.42 1.65 -24.79
N ILE A 228 -1.99 0.51 -24.40
CA ILE A 228 -1.99 -0.71 -25.22
C ILE A 228 -2.76 -0.46 -26.52
N TYR A 229 -3.93 0.19 -26.45
CA TYR A 229 -4.75 0.48 -27.63
C TYR A 229 -4.07 1.46 -28.61
N LYS A 230 -3.31 2.45 -28.11
CA LYS A 230 -2.72 3.50 -28.95
C LYS A 230 -1.29 3.19 -29.42
N VAL A 231 -0.59 2.27 -28.74
CA VAL A 231 0.79 1.91 -29.04
C VAL A 231 0.83 0.46 -29.53
N ALA A 232 0.78 0.27 -30.85
CA ALA A 232 0.79 -1.05 -31.50
C ALA A 232 1.99 -1.96 -31.13
N GLN A 233 3.06 -1.41 -30.53
CA GLN A 233 4.19 -2.19 -30.03
C GLN A 233 3.92 -2.90 -28.69
N LEU A 234 2.86 -2.54 -27.97
CA LEU A 234 2.45 -3.16 -26.70
C LEU A 234 1.31 -4.19 -26.86
N GLU A 235 0.80 -4.38 -28.07
CA GLU A 235 -0.32 -5.28 -28.40
C GLU A 235 0.10 -6.76 -28.55
N LYS A 236 1.19 -7.17 -27.88
CA LYS A 236 1.79 -8.52 -28.00
C LYS A 236 1.75 -9.31 -26.70
#